data_AF-A0A1Q3DXV1-F1
#
_entry.id   AF-A0A1Q3DXV1-F1
#
_cell.length_a   1.000
_cell.length_b   1.000
_cell.length_c   1.000
_cell.angle_alpha   90.00
_cell.angle_beta   90.00
_cell.angle_gamma   90.00
#
_symmetry.space_group_name_H-M   'P 1'
#
loop_
_entity.id
_entity.type
_entity.pdbx_description
1 polymer ?
#
loop_
_entity_poly.entity_id
_entity_poly.type
_entity_poly.pdbx_seq_one_letter_code
_entity_poly.pdbx_strand_id
1 'polypeptide(L)'
;MSAVQALKKFRLHELKGLQSHISRFGPLPASESSSGVPLPNPFLPHKNPQTGRWAPPKYSLRRQAELIKKAKASNNLELLPPGPKLSVPAASIWSQRLDATVGSSQKLAVLDETLAFPVDWIGEFKLKVADGTDLGARLYTGKKRMFKGHKWERVRERRAAHHTMLLKDMDKRVRRYKKQHLKKRPNPLKVSRKISTKLPF
;
A
#
# COMPACT_ATOMS: atom_id res chain seq x y z
N MET A 1 -15.18 18.80 24.34
CA MET A 1 -13.76 18.58 24.73
C MET A 1 -12.92 19.59 24.00
N SER A 2 -12.31 20.55 24.71
CA SER A 2 -11.42 21.52 24.07
C SER A 2 -10.18 20.85 23.48
N ALA A 3 -9.54 21.49 22.51
CA ALA A 3 -8.35 20.96 21.85
C ALA A 3 -7.23 20.62 22.85
N VAL A 4 -6.98 21.54 23.79
CA VAL A 4 -5.99 21.38 24.86
C VAL A 4 -6.36 20.26 25.83
N GLN A 5 -7.62 20.16 26.26
CA GLN A 5 -8.08 19.08 27.14
C GLN A 5 -7.86 17.69 26.52
N ALA A 6 -8.01 17.54 25.21
CA ALA A 6 -7.77 16.27 24.55
C ALA A 6 -6.30 15.84 24.61
N LEU A 7 -5.36 16.77 24.49
CA LEU A 7 -3.93 16.51 24.64
C LEU A 7 -3.55 16.16 26.07
N LYS A 8 -4.10 16.89 27.06
CA LYS A 8 -3.92 16.58 28.48
C LYS A 8 -4.37 15.15 28.79
N LYS A 9 -5.59 14.78 28.37
CA LYS A 9 -6.11 13.42 28.56
C LYS A 9 -5.24 12.37 27.86
N PHE A 10 -4.73 12.67 26.67
CA PHE A 10 -3.81 11.77 25.96
C PHE A 10 -2.52 11.55 26.78
N ARG A 11 -1.84 12.61 27.22
CA ARG A 11 -0.59 12.49 27.99
C ARG A 11 -0.79 11.76 29.32
N LEU A 12 -1.81 12.13 30.09
CA LEU A 12 -2.13 11.47 31.36
C LEU A 12 -2.45 9.98 31.17
N HIS A 13 -3.14 9.62 30.08
CA HIS A 13 -3.47 8.23 29.78
C HIS A 13 -2.21 7.40 29.46
N GLU A 14 -1.25 7.97 28.74
CA GLU A 14 0.01 7.28 28.43
C GLU A 14 0.90 7.13 29.67
N LEU A 15 0.97 8.16 30.52
CA LEU A 15 1.70 8.10 31.80
C LEU A 15 1.11 7.04 32.75
N LYS A 16 -0.22 7.01 32.90
CA LYS A 16 -0.90 6.00 33.72
C LYS A 16 -0.67 4.57 33.20
N GLY A 17 -0.53 4.41 31.89
CA GLY A 17 -0.29 3.11 31.25
C GLY A 17 1.14 2.57 31.43
N LEU A 18 2.11 3.44 31.74
CA LEU A 18 3.54 3.10 31.78
C LEU A 18 3.86 2.01 32.82
N GLN A 19 3.32 2.11 34.04
CA GLN A 19 3.57 1.11 35.08
C GLN A 19 3.09 -0.29 34.66
N SER A 20 1.92 -0.37 34.03
CA SER A 20 1.39 -1.63 33.49
C SER A 20 2.19 -2.16 32.29
N HIS A 21 2.81 -1.26 31.53
CA HIS A 21 3.63 -1.65 30.40
C HIS A 21 4.94 -2.25 30.90
N ILE A 22 5.58 -1.61 31.89
CA ILE A 22 6.81 -2.09 32.51
C ILE A 22 6.61 -3.48 33.13
N SER A 23 5.49 -3.70 33.82
CA SER A 23 5.23 -5.02 34.42
C SER A 23 5.02 -6.14 33.40
N ARG A 24 4.50 -5.83 32.20
CA ARG A 24 4.21 -6.81 31.14
C ARG A 24 5.37 -7.06 30.19
N PHE A 25 6.10 -5.99 29.84
CA PHE A 25 7.10 -6.00 28.76
C PHE A 25 8.53 -5.78 29.27
N GLY A 26 8.70 -5.44 30.54
CA GLY A 26 10.01 -5.14 31.13
C GLY A 26 10.37 -3.65 31.06
N PRO A 27 11.58 -3.30 31.53
CA PRO A 27 12.06 -1.92 31.53
C PRO A 27 12.22 -1.38 30.10
N LEU A 28 11.94 -0.10 29.93
CA LEU A 28 12.12 0.58 28.64
C LEU A 28 13.60 0.85 28.38
N PRO A 29 14.05 0.86 27.11
CA PRO A 29 15.41 1.27 26.77
C PRO A 29 15.64 2.72 27.21
N ALA A 30 16.86 3.02 27.64
CA ALA A 30 17.25 4.39 27.95
C ALA A 30 17.10 5.26 26.69
N SER A 31 16.43 6.41 26.82
CA SER A 31 16.38 7.41 25.75
C SER A 31 17.75 8.11 25.67
N GLU A 32 18.22 8.40 24.46
CA GLU A 32 19.46 9.17 24.27
C GLU A 32 19.30 10.64 24.71
N SER A 33 18.07 11.15 24.74
CA SER A 33 17.73 12.44 25.32
C SER A 33 17.57 12.31 26.84
N SER A 34 18.40 13.04 27.59
CA SER A 34 18.52 12.90 29.05
C SER A 34 17.46 13.65 29.87
N SER A 35 16.51 14.35 29.23
CA SER A 35 15.64 15.31 29.92
C SER A 35 14.19 14.85 30.12
N GLY A 36 13.71 13.83 29.38
CA GLY A 36 12.32 13.41 29.42
C GLY A 36 12.07 12.03 30.02
N VAL A 37 10.81 11.78 30.40
CA VAL A 37 10.36 10.43 30.78
C VAL A 37 10.27 9.58 29.51
N PRO A 38 10.99 8.44 29.42
CA PRO A 38 10.91 7.55 28.26
C PRO A 38 9.54 6.88 28.20
N LEU A 39 8.82 7.06 27.10
CA LEU A 39 7.50 6.45 26.87
C LEU A 39 7.45 5.76 25.50
N PRO A 40 6.88 4.55 25.38
CA PRO A 40 6.75 3.89 24.09
C PRO A 40 5.76 4.65 23.20
N ASN A 41 6.11 4.83 21.92
CA ASN A 41 5.27 5.56 20.98
C ASN A 41 3.93 4.83 20.71
N PRO A 42 2.78 5.40 21.09
CA PRO A 42 1.48 4.75 20.99
C PRO A 42 0.87 4.82 19.57
N PHE A 43 1.50 5.54 18.64
CA PHE A 43 1.09 5.63 17.24
C PHE A 43 1.69 4.55 16.35
N LEU A 44 2.71 3.83 16.85
CA LEU A 44 3.39 2.78 16.12
C LEU A 44 2.87 1.39 16.52
N PRO A 45 2.81 0.44 15.57
CA PRO A 45 2.65 -0.96 15.92
C PRO A 45 3.90 -1.44 16.66
N HIS A 46 3.73 -2.30 17.66
CA HIS A 46 4.84 -2.87 18.40
C HIS A 46 4.78 -4.40 18.35
N LYS A 47 5.96 -5.03 18.40
CA LYS A 47 6.08 -6.49 18.41
C LYS A 47 6.14 -6.96 19.86
N ASN A 48 5.26 -7.87 20.26
CA ASN A 48 5.31 -8.44 21.59
C ASN A 48 6.53 -9.39 21.70
N PRO A 49 7.44 -9.19 22.67
CA PRO A 49 8.66 -9.99 22.80
C PRO A 49 8.38 -11.46 23.15
N GLN A 50 7.32 -11.73 23.94
CA GLN A 50 6.99 -13.09 24.38
C GLN A 50 6.28 -13.90 23.28
N THR A 51 5.33 -13.29 22.58
CA THR A 51 4.51 -14.01 21.59
C THR A 51 5.00 -13.87 20.15
N GLY A 52 5.91 -12.92 19.89
CA GLY A 52 6.42 -12.60 18.55
C GLY A 52 5.40 -11.96 17.60
N ARG A 53 4.14 -11.77 18.02
CA ARG A 53 3.07 -11.19 17.21
C ARG A 53 3.16 -9.66 17.22
N TRP A 54 2.81 -9.05 16.09
CA TRP A 54 2.65 -7.61 15.98
C TRP A 54 1.29 -7.19 16.52
N ALA A 55 1.29 -6.29 17.49
CA ALA A 55 0.09 -5.61 17.93
C ALA A 55 -0.12 -4.33 17.09
N PRO A 56 -1.37 -4.00 16.74
CA PRO A 56 -1.68 -2.73 16.09
C PRO A 56 -1.33 -1.55 17.01
N PRO A 57 -1.18 -0.33 16.46
CA PRO A 57 -0.95 0.86 17.29
C PRO A 57 -2.10 1.07 18.28
N LYS A 58 -1.77 1.55 19.48
CA LYS A 58 -2.74 1.79 20.57
C LYS A 58 -3.84 2.78 20.16
N TYR A 59 -3.46 3.79 19.35
CA TYR A 59 -4.41 4.69 18.70
C TYR A 59 -4.50 4.35 17.22
N SER A 60 -5.72 4.11 16.73
CA SER A 60 -5.99 3.91 15.30
C SER A 60 -5.64 5.15 14.49
N LEU A 61 -5.36 4.99 13.18
CA LEU A 61 -4.99 6.09 12.29
C LEU A 61 -6.01 7.25 12.28
N ARG A 62 -7.29 6.95 12.48
CA ARG A 62 -8.34 7.97 12.64
C ARG A 62 -8.15 8.77 13.92
N ARG A 63 -7.97 8.09 15.07
CA ARG A 63 -7.77 8.75 16.37
C ARG A 63 -6.47 9.57 16.38
N GLN A 64 -5.42 9.07 15.73
CA GLN A 64 -4.18 9.82 15.50
C GLN A 64 -4.48 11.13 14.76
N ALA A 65 -5.20 11.07 13.63
CA ALA A 65 -5.56 12.26 12.86
C ALA A 65 -6.43 13.25 13.65
N GLU A 66 -7.37 12.76 14.48
CA GLU A 66 -8.19 13.60 15.36
C GLU A 66 -7.34 14.30 16.44
N LEU A 67 -6.37 13.61 17.05
CA LEU A 67 -5.43 14.19 18.02
C LEU A 67 -4.54 15.24 17.35
N ILE A 68 -4.00 14.94 16.17
CA ILE A 68 -3.17 15.87 15.40
C ILE A 68 -3.98 17.11 15.01
N LYS A 69 -5.23 16.95 14.56
CA LYS A 69 -6.11 18.08 14.24
C LYS A 69 -6.31 19.00 15.45
N LYS A 70 -6.50 18.43 16.64
CA LYS A 70 -6.62 19.19 17.89
C LYS A 70 -5.30 19.85 18.29
N ALA A 71 -4.17 19.16 18.11
CA ALA A 71 -2.85 19.72 18.38
C ALA A 71 -2.53 20.91 17.45
N LYS A 72 -2.87 20.80 16.16
CA LYS A 72 -2.77 21.90 15.19
C LYS A 72 -3.59 23.11 15.63
N ALA A 73 -4.84 22.89 16.05
CA ALA A 73 -5.72 23.96 16.50
C ALA A 73 -5.24 24.66 17.79
N SER A 74 -4.36 24.03 18.57
CA SER A 74 -3.80 24.58 19.81
C SER A 74 -2.30 24.88 19.73
N ASN A 75 -1.71 24.81 18.53
CA ASN A 75 -0.27 24.98 18.28
C ASN A 75 0.67 24.09 19.13
N ASN A 76 0.17 22.97 19.65
CA ASN A 76 0.89 22.06 20.55
C ASN A 76 1.27 20.74 19.84
N LEU A 77 1.68 20.82 18.56
CA LEU A 77 2.05 19.65 17.76
C LEU A 77 3.29 18.94 18.27
N GLU A 78 4.25 19.70 18.79
CA GLU A 78 5.53 19.22 19.32
C GLU A 78 5.33 18.23 20.48
N LEU A 79 4.19 18.31 21.18
CA LEU A 79 3.89 17.44 22.31
C LEU A 79 3.50 16.01 21.91
N LEU A 80 3.16 15.77 20.64
CA LEU A 80 2.72 14.48 20.12
C LEU A 80 3.88 13.63 19.60
N PRO A 81 3.79 12.29 19.70
CA PRO A 81 4.80 11.40 19.14
C PRO A 81 4.84 11.50 17.61
N PRO A 82 6.02 11.31 16.98
CA PRO A 82 6.10 11.17 15.53
C PRO A 82 5.31 9.94 15.06
N GLY A 83 4.72 9.99 13.87
CA GLY A 83 3.90 8.89 13.38
C GLY A 83 3.38 9.06 11.96
N PRO A 84 2.63 8.08 11.41
CA PRO A 84 2.26 8.04 9.99
C PRO A 84 1.37 9.19 9.51
N LYS A 85 0.71 9.90 10.42
CA LYS A 85 -0.12 11.07 10.12
C LYS A 85 0.60 12.41 10.37
N LEU A 86 1.81 12.36 10.93
CA LEU A 86 2.71 13.49 11.08
C LEU A 86 3.90 13.24 10.14
N SER A 87 3.93 13.88 8.97
CA SER A 87 5.14 13.79 8.15
C SER A 87 6.29 14.44 8.92
N VAL A 88 7.40 13.71 9.07
CA VAL A 88 8.63 14.18 9.73
C VAL A 88 9.03 15.61 9.32
N PRO A 89 9.03 15.99 8.01
CA PRO A 89 9.34 17.37 7.63
C PRO A 89 8.31 18.38 8.14
N ALA A 90 7.04 18.03 8.28
CA ALA A 90 6.07 18.96 8.83
C ALA A 90 6.39 19.28 10.29
N ALA A 91 6.64 18.27 11.14
CA ALA A 91 6.88 18.52 12.56
C ALA A 91 8.06 19.48 12.82
N SER A 92 9.19 19.28 12.15
CA SER A 92 10.37 20.15 12.26
C SER A 92 10.19 21.53 11.61
N ILE A 93 9.50 21.60 10.47
CA ILE A 93 9.19 22.89 9.83
C ILE A 93 8.20 23.69 10.68
N TRP A 94 7.21 23.03 11.28
CA TRP A 94 6.23 23.69 12.15
C TRP A 94 6.89 24.18 13.43
N SER A 95 7.79 23.41 14.06
CA SER A 95 8.52 23.88 15.26
C SER A 95 9.39 25.09 14.93
N GLN A 96 10.19 25.03 13.86
CA GLN A 96 11.01 26.16 13.39
C GLN A 96 10.16 27.40 13.07
N ARG A 97 8.99 27.22 12.44
CA ARG A 97 8.09 28.33 12.11
C ARG A 97 7.46 28.94 13.36
N LEU A 98 7.13 28.13 14.36
CA LEU A 98 6.58 28.61 15.63
C LEU A 98 7.63 29.38 16.44
N ASP A 99 8.86 28.88 16.53
CA ASP A 99 9.99 29.55 17.20
C ASP A 99 10.34 30.91 16.57
N ALA A 100 10.20 31.04 15.25
CA ALA A 100 10.39 32.30 14.56
C ALA A 100 9.27 33.33 14.81
N THR A 101 8.04 32.87 15.08
CA THR A 101 6.86 33.74 15.25
C THR A 101 6.58 34.14 16.70
N VAL A 102 6.93 33.28 17.66
CA VAL A 102 6.65 33.50 19.08
C VAL A 102 7.98 33.72 19.78
N GLY A 103 8.30 34.97 20.09
CA GLY A 103 9.46 35.29 20.93
C GLY A 103 9.44 34.45 22.22
N SER A 104 10.59 33.89 22.58
CA SER A 104 10.80 32.89 23.64
C SER A 104 10.08 33.17 24.98
N SER A 105 9.83 34.44 25.32
CA SER A 105 9.18 34.83 26.58
C SER A 105 7.69 34.52 26.68
N GLN A 106 6.96 34.35 25.56
CA GLN A 106 5.50 34.09 25.62
C GLN A 106 5.13 32.59 25.63
N LYS A 107 6.07 31.69 25.28
CA LYS A 107 5.82 30.24 25.23
C LYS A 107 5.62 29.59 26.62
N LEU A 108 6.25 30.14 27.67
CA LEU A 108 6.25 29.53 29.02
C LEU A 108 5.02 29.86 29.87
N ALA A 109 4.32 30.96 29.58
CA ALA A 109 3.34 31.54 30.53
C ALA A 109 1.95 30.87 30.55
N VAL A 110 1.64 29.93 29.64
CA VAL A 110 0.32 29.25 29.56
C VAL A 110 0.46 27.72 29.48
N LEU A 111 1.61 27.18 29.86
CA LEU A 111 1.77 25.73 29.97
C LEU A 111 1.17 25.28 31.30
N ASP A 112 -0.09 24.89 31.24
CA ASP A 112 -0.71 24.05 32.26
C ASP A 112 0.27 22.94 32.64
N GLU A 113 0.62 22.84 33.93
CA GLU A 113 1.72 22.00 34.45
C GLU A 113 1.69 20.56 33.91
N THR A 114 0.49 20.04 33.63
CA THR A 114 0.27 18.70 33.08
C THR A 114 0.84 18.49 31.68
N LEU A 115 1.06 19.56 30.91
CA LEU A 115 1.67 19.54 29.59
C LEU A 115 3.17 19.87 29.63
N ALA A 116 3.67 20.45 30.73
CA ALA A 116 5.04 20.92 30.85
C ALA A 116 6.07 19.79 31.05
N PHE A 117 5.63 18.59 31.43
CA PHE A 117 6.55 17.46 31.61
C PHE A 117 7.18 17.03 30.27
N PRO A 118 8.52 16.99 30.17
CA PRO A 118 9.21 16.48 29.00
C PRO A 118 8.97 14.97 28.86
N VAL A 119 8.52 14.56 27.67
CA VAL A 119 8.21 13.17 27.34
C VAL A 119 9.00 12.81 26.09
N ASP A 120 9.81 11.77 26.22
CA ASP A 120 10.64 11.27 25.14
C ASP A 120 9.99 10.01 24.57
N TRP A 121 9.46 10.14 23.35
CA TRP A 121 8.76 9.05 22.69
C TRP A 121 9.75 8.06 22.07
N ILE A 122 9.88 6.89 22.69
CA ILE A 122 10.68 5.78 22.19
C ILE A 122 10.00 5.15 20.98
N GLY A 123 10.75 5.04 19.89
CA GLY A 123 10.36 4.31 18.69
C GLY A 123 10.48 5.18 17.44
N GLU A 124 11.32 4.71 16.51
CA GLU A 124 11.52 5.37 15.24
C GLU A 124 10.36 5.13 14.28
N PHE A 125 9.74 6.21 13.82
CA PHE A 125 8.82 6.11 12.69
C PHE A 125 9.59 6.18 11.36
N LYS A 126 9.83 5.02 10.75
CA LYS A 126 10.46 4.93 9.43
C LYS A 126 9.42 5.23 8.34
N LEU A 127 9.54 6.41 7.72
CA LEU A 127 8.74 6.78 6.57
C LEU A 127 9.02 5.82 5.41
N LYS A 128 7.96 5.16 4.90
CA LYS A 128 8.07 4.35 3.69
C LYS A 128 8.20 5.28 2.48
N VAL A 129 9.43 5.54 2.07
CA VAL A 129 9.75 6.20 0.79
C VAL A 129 9.32 5.26 -0.32
N ALA A 130 8.46 5.74 -1.22
CA ALA A 130 8.09 4.99 -2.42
C ALA A 130 8.93 5.47 -3.60
N ASP A 131 9.22 4.57 -4.53
CA ASP A 131 9.95 4.88 -5.75
C ASP A 131 9.28 6.05 -6.50
N GLY A 132 10.07 7.06 -6.88
CA GLY A 132 9.59 8.24 -7.59
C GLY A 132 8.85 9.28 -6.73
N THR A 133 9.01 9.25 -5.40
CA THR A 133 8.55 10.34 -4.53
C THR A 133 9.25 11.67 -4.86
N ASP A 134 10.54 11.62 -5.20
CA ASP A 134 11.36 12.81 -5.49
C ASP A 134 10.92 13.55 -6.76
N LEU A 135 10.40 12.81 -7.74
CA LEU A 135 9.95 13.33 -9.03
C LEU A 135 8.44 13.69 -9.04
N GLY A 136 7.75 13.52 -7.91
CA GLY A 136 6.29 13.69 -7.82
C GLY A 136 5.46 12.65 -8.60
N ALA A 137 6.09 11.73 -9.33
CA ALA A 137 5.45 10.76 -10.21
C ALA A 137 5.22 9.39 -9.55
N ARG A 138 4.67 9.37 -8.33
CA ARG A 138 4.51 8.12 -7.52
C ARG A 138 3.58 7.06 -8.16
N LEU A 139 2.71 7.47 -9.07
CA LEU A 139 1.81 6.57 -9.78
C LEU A 139 2.58 5.91 -10.94
N TYR A 140 2.70 4.59 -10.89
CA TYR A 140 3.29 3.71 -11.92
C TYR A 140 4.82 3.64 -11.98
N THR A 141 5.54 4.36 -11.12
CA THR A 141 6.98 4.17 -10.94
C THR A 141 7.29 2.74 -10.54
N GLY A 142 8.28 2.14 -11.21
CA GLY A 142 8.70 0.75 -10.98
C GLY A 142 7.78 -0.33 -11.57
N LYS A 143 6.64 0.00 -12.19
CA LYS A 143 5.74 -1.01 -12.78
C LYS A 143 6.10 -1.33 -14.24
N LYS A 144 6.54 -2.57 -14.50
CA LYS A 144 6.84 -3.07 -15.87
C LYS A 144 5.64 -3.07 -16.82
N ARG A 145 4.41 -3.22 -16.29
CA ARG A 145 3.19 -3.21 -17.10
C ARG A 145 2.10 -2.42 -16.38
N MET A 146 1.69 -1.31 -16.99
CA MET A 146 0.79 -0.34 -16.38
C MET A 146 -0.68 -0.82 -16.40
N PHE A 147 -1.07 -1.51 -17.47
CA PHE A 147 -2.44 -2.00 -17.66
C PHE A 147 -2.44 -3.46 -18.13
N LYS A 148 -3.45 -4.21 -17.68
CA LYS A 148 -3.61 -5.62 -18.06
C LYS A 148 -3.95 -5.76 -19.54
N GLY A 149 -4.75 -4.83 -20.07
CA GLY A 149 -5.39 -4.94 -21.38
C GLY A 149 -6.56 -5.93 -21.36
N HIS A 150 -7.58 -5.66 -22.18
CA HIS A 150 -8.69 -6.59 -22.35
C HIS A 150 -8.19 -7.91 -22.96
N LYS A 151 -8.94 -9.01 -22.76
CA LYS A 151 -8.52 -10.33 -23.25
C LYS A 151 -8.29 -10.33 -24.77
N TRP A 152 -9.10 -9.60 -25.54
CA TRP A 152 -8.98 -9.54 -26.99
C TRP A 152 -7.72 -8.80 -27.46
N GLU A 153 -7.26 -7.78 -26.73
CA GLU A 153 -6.00 -7.08 -26.99
C GLU A 153 -4.81 -8.00 -26.74
N ARG A 154 -4.80 -8.66 -25.57
CA ARG A 154 -3.72 -9.60 -25.18
C ARG A 154 -3.57 -10.78 -26.12
N VAL A 155 -4.67 -11.22 -26.74
CA VAL A 155 -4.68 -12.40 -27.62
C VAL A 155 -4.72 -11.97 -29.10
N ARG A 156 -4.73 -10.67 -29.41
CA ARG A 156 -4.86 -10.14 -30.77
C ARG A 156 -3.77 -10.67 -31.69
N GLU A 157 -2.52 -10.57 -31.26
CA GLU A 157 -1.35 -11.03 -32.03
C GLU A 157 -1.41 -12.54 -32.28
N ARG A 158 -1.71 -13.32 -31.23
CA ARG A 158 -1.89 -14.77 -31.36
C ARG A 158 -3.01 -15.14 -32.33
N ARG A 159 -4.15 -14.44 -32.26
CA ARG A 159 -5.28 -14.64 -33.20
C ARG A 159 -4.91 -14.27 -34.63
N ALA A 160 -4.20 -13.15 -34.82
CA ALA A 160 -3.73 -12.72 -36.13
C ALA A 160 -2.76 -13.75 -36.73
N ALA A 161 -1.79 -14.23 -35.96
CA ALA A 161 -0.85 -15.28 -36.37
C ALA A 161 -1.55 -16.60 -36.72
N HIS A 162 -2.57 -16.98 -35.96
CA HIS A 162 -3.38 -18.16 -36.27
C HIS A 162 -4.17 -17.97 -37.58
N HIS A 163 -4.75 -16.79 -37.79
CA HIS A 163 -5.48 -16.48 -39.02
C HIS A 163 -4.57 -16.50 -40.24
N THR A 164 -3.38 -15.89 -40.16
CA THR A 164 -2.41 -15.93 -41.27
C THR A 164 -1.94 -17.35 -41.56
N MET A 165 -1.65 -18.15 -40.53
CA MET A 165 -1.31 -19.57 -40.69
C MET A 165 -2.41 -20.35 -41.40
N LEU A 166 -3.68 -20.16 -41.02
CA LEU A 166 -4.79 -20.81 -41.70
C LEU A 166 -4.90 -20.37 -43.16
N LEU A 167 -4.70 -19.09 -43.47
CA LEU A 167 -4.81 -18.59 -44.84
C LEU A 167 -3.74 -19.17 -45.78
N LYS A 168 -2.54 -19.50 -45.28
CA LYS A 168 -1.45 -20.08 -46.09
C LYS A 168 -1.86 -21.34 -46.86
N ASP A 169 -2.59 -22.25 -46.22
CA ASP A 169 -3.01 -23.53 -46.82
C ASP A 169 -4.49 -23.52 -47.28
N MET A 170 -5.12 -22.34 -47.35
CA MET A 170 -6.53 -22.21 -47.71
C MET A 170 -6.82 -22.82 -49.08
N ASP A 171 -6.01 -22.52 -50.07
CA ASP A 171 -6.19 -23.03 -51.44
C ASP A 171 -6.14 -24.55 -51.50
N LYS A 172 -5.21 -25.17 -50.77
CA LYS A 172 -5.10 -26.63 -50.68
C LYS A 172 -6.35 -27.24 -50.06
N ARG A 173 -6.89 -26.62 -49.00
CA ARG A 173 -8.13 -27.07 -48.36
C ARG A 173 -9.32 -26.94 -49.30
N VAL A 174 -9.45 -25.82 -50.02
CA VAL A 174 -10.52 -25.62 -51.00
C VAL A 174 -10.42 -26.64 -52.14
N ARG A 175 -9.23 -26.89 -52.69
CA ARG A 175 -9.00 -27.92 -53.73
C ARG A 175 -9.36 -29.32 -53.23
N ARG A 176 -8.93 -29.67 -52.01
CA ARG A 176 -9.24 -30.96 -51.38
C ARG A 176 -10.74 -31.16 -51.21
N TYR A 177 -11.43 -30.14 -50.67
CA TYR A 177 -12.88 -30.14 -50.50
C TYR A 177 -13.61 -30.30 -51.83
N LYS A 178 -13.29 -29.46 -52.83
CA LYS A 178 -13.90 -29.53 -54.17
C LYS A 178 -13.67 -30.89 -54.84
N LYS A 179 -12.45 -31.45 -54.75
CA LYS A 179 -12.13 -32.78 -55.31
C LYS A 179 -12.91 -33.89 -54.62
N GLN A 180 -13.01 -33.86 -53.29
CA GLN A 180 -13.78 -34.86 -52.54
C GLN A 180 -15.27 -34.76 -52.89
N HIS A 181 -15.82 -33.54 -52.92
CA HIS A 181 -17.20 -33.30 -53.26
C HIS A 181 -17.52 -33.77 -54.68
N LEU A 182 -16.67 -33.44 -55.66
CA LEU A 182 -16.81 -33.91 -57.04
C LEU A 182 -16.82 -35.44 -57.14
N LYS A 183 -15.95 -36.15 -56.39
CA LYS A 183 -15.93 -37.62 -56.36
C LYS A 183 -17.18 -38.24 -55.75
N LYS A 184 -17.79 -37.58 -54.77
CA LYS A 184 -19.00 -38.04 -54.08
C LYS A 184 -20.29 -37.74 -54.85
N ARG A 185 -20.27 -36.77 -55.77
CA ARG A 185 -21.42 -36.49 -56.62
C ARG A 185 -21.63 -37.67 -57.59
N PRO A 186 -22.83 -38.27 -57.64
CA PRO A 186 -23.14 -39.25 -58.66
C PRO A 186 -23.03 -38.56 -60.03
N ASN A 187 -22.32 -39.17 -60.97
CA ASN A 187 -22.27 -38.71 -62.34
C ASN A 187 -23.12 -39.68 -63.19
N PRO A 188 -24.32 -39.28 -63.62
CA PRO A 188 -25.26 -40.17 -64.31
C PRO A 188 -24.75 -40.59 -65.71
N LEU A 189 -23.80 -39.85 -66.29
CA LEU A 189 -23.21 -40.15 -67.60
C LEU A 189 -21.94 -41.01 -67.48
N LYS A 190 -21.51 -41.39 -66.28
CA LYS A 190 -20.29 -42.15 -66.08
C LYS A 190 -20.56 -43.64 -66.38
N VAL A 191 -19.88 -44.16 -67.39
CA VAL A 191 -19.93 -45.58 -67.75
C VAL A 191 -19.56 -46.43 -66.53
N SER A 192 -20.35 -47.49 -66.28
CA SER A 192 -20.05 -48.47 -65.23
C SER A 192 -18.64 -49.02 -65.45
N ARG A 193 -17.81 -49.04 -64.40
CA ARG A 193 -16.48 -49.63 -64.49
C ARG A 193 -16.64 -51.13 -64.71
N LYS A 194 -16.18 -51.66 -65.84
CA LYS A 194 -16.06 -53.10 -66.04
C LYS A 194 -15.02 -53.64 -65.04
N ILE A 195 -15.50 -54.26 -63.97
CA ILE A 195 -14.64 -54.96 -63.02
C ILE A 195 -14.35 -56.32 -63.66
N SER A 196 -13.15 -56.52 -64.21
CA SER A 196 -12.77 -57.81 -64.84
C SER A 196 -12.37 -58.87 -63.79
N THR A 197 -13.06 -58.91 -62.66
CA THR A 197 -12.93 -60.01 -61.72
C THR A 197 -13.91 -61.09 -62.17
N LYS A 198 -13.40 -62.27 -62.52
CA LYS A 198 -14.26 -63.44 -62.73
C LYS A 198 -15.07 -63.64 -61.44
N LEU A 199 -16.39 -63.66 -61.58
CA LEU A 199 -17.26 -64.11 -60.50
C LEU A 199 -16.85 -65.55 -60.16
N PRO A 200 -16.81 -65.93 -58.87
CA PRO A 200 -16.38 -67.26 -58.46
C PRO A 200 -17.51 -68.27 -58.71
N PHE A 201 -17.81 -68.56 -59.98
CA PHE A 201 -18.67 -69.66 -60.42
C PHE A 201 -18.20 -70.16 -61.79
#